data_AF-A0A7Y6IM02-F1
#
_entry.id   AF-A0A7Y6IM02-F1
#
_cell.length_a   1.000
_cell.length_b   1.000
_cell.length_c   1.000
_cell.angle_alpha   90.00
_cell.angle_beta   90.00
_cell.angle_gamma   90.00
#
_symmetry.space_group_name_H-M   'P 1'
#
loop_
_entity.id
_entity.type
_entity.pdbx_description
1 polymer ?
#
loop_
_entity_poly.entity_id
_entity_poly.type
_entity_poly.pdbx_seq_one_letter_code
_entity_poly.pdbx_strand_id
1 'polypeptide(L)'
;MEHVAARRPADHARVLGYWTRERMARALPIDLLDGVSRGGLLGGVTGRSGLTTAPGLSHGALKLLPRPRAGAAEQQPRAGAAEQRPHAGAVERRHQSARPQFITAGSRWTTGGAVTRTTGRVFMTLRGVDFVCSAGTVRSANRDVVVTAGHCVKDGTGAWAENWTFVPGYREGGAEPYGRYAARRMFVAGPWSRSADDDYDVGMVALTTWADRHVADAVGAQEIAFNTGRGGQAFGFGYPADPPYTGEHLVYCAGKLRDDPHGQTRDQGLGCDMTAGSSGGPWLSGFDHATGWGTMTSLSSFKYSDDRRTMYGPYFGDTIKTLYTAAERA
;
A
#
# COMPACT_ATOMS: atom_id res chain seq x y z
N MET A 1 8.65 -18.16 6.96
CA MET A 1 9.93 -17.62 7.46
C MET A 1 9.62 -16.56 8.50
N GLU A 2 10.43 -16.43 9.53
CA GLU A 2 10.20 -15.47 10.63
C GLU A 2 11.40 -14.52 10.79
N HIS A 3 11.10 -13.30 11.22
CA HIS A 3 12.05 -12.33 11.73
C HIS A 3 11.57 -11.69 13.03
N VAL A 4 12.48 -11.54 13.99
CA VAL A 4 12.21 -10.84 15.25
C VAL A 4 12.58 -9.37 15.06
N ALA A 5 11.58 -8.54 14.79
CA ALA A 5 11.76 -7.12 14.48
C ALA A 5 12.18 -6.29 15.71
N ALA A 6 11.58 -6.56 16.87
CA ALA A 6 11.90 -5.85 18.10
C ALA A 6 11.67 -6.74 19.33
N ARG A 7 12.75 -6.97 20.10
CA ARG A 7 12.77 -7.94 21.21
C ARG A 7 12.36 -7.33 22.54
N ARG A 8 12.86 -6.14 22.84
CA ARG A 8 12.75 -5.51 24.16
C ARG A 8 11.84 -4.29 24.11
N PRO A 9 11.21 -3.88 25.23
CA PRO A 9 10.41 -2.66 25.30
C PRO A 9 11.13 -1.41 24.77
N ALA A 10 12.45 -1.30 25.00
CA ALA A 10 13.27 -0.20 24.46
C ALA A 10 13.35 -0.21 22.92
N ASP A 11 13.32 -1.39 22.28
CA ASP A 11 13.27 -1.51 20.83
C ASP A 11 11.91 -1.05 20.30
N HIS A 12 10.82 -1.40 21.00
CA HIS A 12 9.46 -0.96 20.66
C HIS A 12 9.33 0.56 20.72
N ALA A 13 9.80 1.17 21.82
CA ALA A 13 9.79 2.62 21.99
C ALA A 13 10.61 3.33 20.91
N ARG A 14 11.76 2.77 20.50
CA ARG A 14 12.59 3.31 19.41
C ARG A 14 11.84 3.29 18.07
N VAL A 15 11.21 2.16 17.73
CA VAL A 15 10.43 2.04 16.48
C VAL A 15 9.26 3.02 16.46
N LEU A 16 8.51 3.12 17.56
CA LEU A 16 7.37 4.04 17.66
C LEU A 16 7.80 5.51 17.64
N GLY A 17 8.93 5.84 18.28
CA GLY A 17 9.51 7.18 18.31
C GLY A 17 10.18 7.60 16.99
N TYR A 18 10.55 6.65 16.14
CA TYR A 18 11.09 6.93 14.81
C TYR A 18 10.08 7.69 13.95
N TRP A 19 8.80 7.33 14.03
CA TRP A 19 7.75 7.93 13.21
C TRP A 19 7.22 9.23 13.81
N THR A 20 7.73 10.36 13.34
CA THR A 20 7.06 11.65 13.52
C THR A 20 5.93 11.80 12.49
N ARG A 21 4.96 12.70 12.75
CA ARG A 21 3.94 13.05 11.74
C ARG A 21 4.56 13.48 10.42
N GLU A 22 5.68 14.20 10.48
CA GLU A 22 6.42 14.67 9.31
C GLU A 22 7.05 13.52 8.51
N ARG A 23 7.61 12.50 9.17
CA ARG A 23 8.11 11.30 8.49
C ARG A 23 6.98 10.49 7.87
N MET A 24 5.89 10.29 8.61
CA MET A 24 4.71 9.59 8.09
C MET A 24 4.13 10.29 6.85
N ALA A 25 4.04 11.62 6.86
CA ALA A 25 3.53 12.40 5.73
C ALA A 25 4.44 12.37 4.50
N ARG A 26 5.76 12.14 4.68
CA ARG A 26 6.74 12.04 3.59
C ARG A 26 7.02 10.63 3.10
N ALA A 27 6.52 9.61 3.79
CA ALA A 27 6.77 8.22 3.45
C ALA A 27 6.15 7.90 2.07
N LEU A 28 6.93 7.23 1.23
CA LEU A 28 6.61 6.99 -0.18
C LEU A 28 5.76 5.72 -0.35
N PRO A 29 4.92 5.61 -1.38
CA PRO A 29 4.33 4.32 -1.73
C PRO A 29 5.42 3.28 -2.09
N ILE A 30 5.30 2.04 -1.59
CA ILE A 30 6.37 1.03 -1.70
C ILE A 30 6.77 0.67 -3.14
N ASP A 31 5.85 0.73 -4.10
CA ASP A 31 6.13 0.38 -5.50
C ASP A 31 7.17 1.31 -6.16
N LEU A 32 7.52 2.44 -5.51
CA LEU A 32 8.64 3.29 -5.92
C LEU A 32 10.02 2.74 -5.53
N LEU A 33 10.09 1.66 -4.74
CA LEU A 33 11.35 1.05 -4.29
C LEU A 33 12.28 0.69 -5.46
N ASP A 34 11.73 0.17 -6.55
CA ASP A 34 12.51 -0.15 -7.76
C ASP A 34 13.02 1.10 -8.48
N GLY A 35 12.23 2.18 -8.49
CA GLY A 35 12.61 3.47 -9.06
C GLY A 35 13.71 4.16 -8.24
N VAL A 36 13.63 4.10 -6.92
CA VAL A 36 14.62 4.67 -5.99
C VAL A 36 15.90 3.84 -5.93
N SER A 37 15.81 2.51 -6.07
CA SER A 37 16.97 1.62 -6.09
C SER A 37 17.76 1.68 -7.41
N ARG A 38 17.10 1.99 -8.54
CA ARG A 38 17.75 2.07 -9.87
C ARG A 38 18.23 3.47 -10.25
N GLY A 39 17.68 4.53 -9.66
CA GLY A 39 18.09 5.91 -9.90
C GLY A 39 18.36 6.63 -8.59
N GLY A 40 19.62 6.98 -8.33
CA GLY A 40 20.08 7.69 -7.12
C GLY A 40 19.43 9.06 -6.89
N LEU A 41 18.15 9.08 -6.57
CA LEU A 41 17.32 10.26 -6.27
C LEU A 41 17.56 10.81 -4.85
N LEU A 42 18.80 10.71 -4.36
CA LEU A 42 19.31 11.45 -3.20
C LEU A 42 20.39 12.47 -3.58
N GLY A 43 20.53 12.84 -4.85
CA GLY A 43 21.44 13.91 -5.30
C GLY A 43 20.82 15.31 -5.45
N GLY A 44 19.51 15.48 -5.21
CA GLY A 44 18.76 16.64 -5.73
C GLY A 44 18.20 17.64 -4.72
N VAL A 45 18.58 17.58 -3.43
CA VAL A 45 18.06 18.54 -2.41
C VAL A 45 19.17 19.06 -1.50
N THR A 46 20.30 19.46 -2.08
CA THR A 46 21.19 20.47 -1.46
C THR A 46 21.73 21.35 -2.57
N GLY A 47 21.25 22.59 -2.63
CA GLY A 47 21.75 23.56 -3.60
C GLY A 47 23.22 23.89 -3.33
N ARG A 48 24.07 23.75 -4.34
CA ARG A 48 25.19 24.65 -4.63
C ARG A 48 25.79 24.37 -6.01
N SER A 49 25.99 25.46 -6.73
CA SER A 49 26.61 25.55 -8.05
C SER A 49 27.96 24.86 -8.15
N GLY A 50 28.24 24.22 -9.29
CA GLY A 50 29.59 23.78 -9.65
C GLY A 50 29.61 22.92 -10.91
N LEU A 51 30.04 23.50 -12.04
CA LEU A 51 30.44 22.76 -13.23
C LEU A 51 31.56 21.78 -12.89
N THR A 52 31.45 20.52 -13.32
CA THR A 52 32.60 19.70 -13.71
C THR A 52 32.21 18.67 -14.77
N THR A 53 33.18 18.41 -15.64
CA THR A 53 33.16 17.67 -16.90
C THR A 53 33.23 16.14 -16.74
N ALA A 54 32.83 15.44 -17.82
CA ALA A 54 32.63 13.99 -18.01
C ALA A 54 33.88 13.08 -17.84
N PRO A 55 33.81 11.73 -17.98
CA PRO A 55 33.54 11.00 -19.24
C PRO A 55 32.54 9.82 -19.03
N GLY A 56 31.89 9.17 -20.01
CA GLY A 56 32.04 9.05 -21.45
C GLY A 56 31.77 7.58 -21.79
N LEU A 57 30.63 7.24 -22.42
CA LEU A 57 30.45 5.99 -23.14
C LEU A 57 29.57 6.22 -24.37
N SER A 58 30.17 5.92 -25.52
CA SER A 58 29.64 5.90 -26.88
C SER A 58 28.43 4.97 -27.01
N HIS A 59 27.46 5.35 -27.86
CA HIS A 59 27.07 4.65 -29.10
C HIS A 59 25.70 5.18 -29.58
N GLY A 60 25.60 5.48 -30.89
CA GLY A 60 24.31 5.64 -31.57
C GLY A 60 24.10 6.99 -32.24
N ALA A 61 24.43 7.05 -33.52
CA ALA A 61 24.26 8.21 -34.39
C ALA A 61 22.78 8.58 -34.59
N LEU A 62 22.44 9.87 -34.47
CA LEU A 62 21.28 10.46 -35.11
C LEU A 62 21.62 11.85 -35.66
N LYS A 63 21.25 12.03 -36.92
CA LYS A 63 21.59 13.14 -37.82
C LYS A 63 21.05 14.49 -37.31
N LEU A 64 21.91 15.51 -37.33
CA LEU A 64 21.53 16.92 -37.17
C LEU A 64 20.73 17.41 -38.38
N LEU A 65 19.61 18.09 -38.13
CA LEU A 65 18.98 19.02 -39.08
C LEU A 65 19.14 20.46 -38.54
N PRO A 66 19.30 21.48 -39.40
CA PRO A 66 19.68 22.82 -38.97
C PRO A 66 18.50 23.66 -38.47
N ARG A 67 18.78 24.51 -37.47
CA ARG A 67 17.90 25.59 -37.01
C ARG A 67 17.85 26.74 -38.01
N PRO A 68 16.70 27.43 -38.20
CA PRO A 68 16.70 28.81 -38.64
C PRO A 68 16.65 29.79 -37.46
N ARG A 69 17.24 30.97 -37.71
CA ARG A 69 17.39 32.12 -36.82
C ARG A 69 16.10 32.96 -36.70
N ALA A 70 16.09 33.78 -35.65
CA ALA A 70 15.10 34.78 -35.28
C ALA A 70 14.86 35.87 -36.34
N GLY A 71 13.64 36.44 -36.35
CA GLY A 71 13.28 37.65 -37.07
C GLY A 71 11.94 38.25 -36.63
N ALA A 72 12.03 39.42 -35.98
CA ALA A 72 11.14 40.59 -35.94
C ALA A 72 9.63 40.52 -35.57
N ALA A 73 9.26 41.55 -34.82
CA ALA A 73 7.96 41.94 -34.26
C ALA A 73 6.86 42.26 -35.28
N GLU A 74 5.59 42.09 -34.88
CA GLU A 74 4.55 43.13 -35.04
C GLU A 74 3.26 42.89 -34.20
N GLN A 75 2.90 43.93 -33.43
CA GLN A 75 1.59 44.49 -33.08
C GLN A 75 0.40 43.62 -32.57
N GLN A 76 -0.10 44.02 -31.38
CA GLN A 76 -1.41 43.67 -30.80
C GLN A 76 -2.58 44.26 -31.59
N PRO A 77 -3.80 43.70 -31.40
CA PRO A 77 -4.80 44.48 -30.68
C PRO A 77 -5.52 43.69 -29.57
N ARG A 78 -5.98 44.44 -28.57
CA ARG A 78 -6.74 44.00 -27.40
C ARG A 78 -8.14 43.47 -27.80
N ALA A 79 -8.54 42.36 -27.20
CA ALA A 79 -9.93 42.03 -26.92
C ALA A 79 -10.00 41.23 -25.61
N GLY A 80 -10.77 41.73 -24.64
CA GLY A 80 -10.96 41.08 -23.34
C GLY A 80 -11.85 39.84 -23.46
N ALA A 81 -11.54 38.82 -22.66
CA ALA A 81 -12.47 37.76 -22.28
C ALA A 81 -11.98 37.13 -20.97
N ALA A 82 -12.94 36.82 -20.11
CA ALA A 82 -12.78 36.42 -18.72
C ALA A 82 -11.87 35.19 -18.51
N GLU A 83 -11.02 35.29 -17.50
CA GLU A 83 -10.18 34.20 -16.99
C GLU A 83 -11.07 33.15 -16.29
N GLN A 84 -11.47 32.11 -17.02
CA GLN A 84 -12.07 30.92 -16.40
C GLN A 84 -10.95 30.06 -15.81
N ARG A 85 -10.81 30.13 -14.49
CA ARG A 85 -10.02 29.17 -13.71
C ARG A 85 -10.61 27.76 -13.90
N PRO A 86 -9.81 26.73 -14.25
CA PRO A 86 -10.33 25.37 -14.28
C PRO A 86 -10.57 24.87 -12.85
N HIS A 87 -11.82 24.48 -12.59
CA HIS A 87 -12.30 23.93 -11.33
C HIS A 87 -11.59 22.61 -10.98
N ALA A 88 -10.80 22.62 -9.90
CA ALA A 88 -10.27 21.43 -9.23
C ALA A 88 -11.36 20.54 -8.59
N GLY A 89 -12.63 20.96 -8.59
CA GLY A 89 -13.73 20.26 -7.90
C GLY A 89 -14.42 19.13 -8.69
N ALA A 90 -14.03 18.87 -9.95
CA ALA A 90 -14.68 17.87 -10.79
C ALA A 90 -14.19 16.43 -10.54
N VAL A 91 -12.95 16.25 -10.05
CA VAL A 91 -12.35 14.92 -9.84
C VAL A 91 -12.76 14.33 -8.48
N GLU A 92 -12.86 15.14 -7.43
CA GLU A 92 -13.30 14.67 -6.10
C GLU A 92 -14.74 14.15 -6.07
N ARG A 93 -15.62 14.70 -6.92
CA ARG A 93 -17.06 14.35 -6.91
C ARG A 93 -17.38 12.96 -7.44
N ARG A 94 -16.48 12.29 -8.18
CA ARG A 94 -16.73 10.94 -8.70
C ARG A 94 -16.60 9.82 -7.67
N HIS A 95 -16.02 10.07 -6.49
CA HIS A 95 -15.68 9.03 -5.51
C HIS A 95 -16.63 8.93 -4.31
N GLN A 96 -17.77 9.64 -4.31
CA GLN A 96 -18.68 9.72 -3.17
C GLN A 96 -20.03 9.08 -3.48
N SER A 97 -20.16 7.77 -3.27
CA SER A 97 -21.46 7.11 -3.21
C SER A 97 -22.02 7.20 -1.79
N ALA A 98 -23.23 7.76 -1.62
CA ALA A 98 -23.92 7.83 -0.32
C ALA A 98 -24.34 6.45 0.26
N ARG A 99 -24.26 5.39 -0.55
CA ARG A 99 -24.44 4.00 -0.13
C ARG A 99 -23.28 3.15 -0.66
N PRO A 100 -22.73 2.22 0.14
CA PRO A 100 -21.64 1.36 -0.30
C PRO A 100 -22.06 0.49 -1.49
N GLN A 101 -21.21 0.47 -2.51
CA GLN A 101 -21.43 -0.17 -3.80
C GLN A 101 -20.91 -1.62 -3.78
N PHE A 102 -21.60 -2.52 -4.48
CA PHE A 102 -21.13 -3.90 -4.69
C PHE A 102 -20.13 -4.02 -5.84
N ILE A 103 -20.06 -3.00 -6.70
CA ILE A 103 -19.09 -2.89 -7.78
C ILE A 103 -18.52 -1.48 -7.76
N THR A 104 -17.20 -1.36 -7.58
CA THR A 104 -16.48 -0.09 -7.64
C THR A 104 -15.00 -0.35 -7.86
N ALA A 105 -14.30 0.55 -8.55
CA ALA A 105 -12.87 0.42 -8.80
C ALA A 105 -12.02 1.28 -7.86
N GLY A 106 -12.56 1.91 -6.82
CA GLY A 106 -11.76 2.78 -5.96
C GLY A 106 -12.55 3.96 -5.45
N SER A 107 -13.55 3.71 -4.62
CA SER A 107 -14.31 4.78 -3.96
C SER A 107 -13.83 4.99 -2.54
N ARG A 108 -13.97 6.21 -2.01
CA ARG A 108 -13.69 6.46 -0.59
C ARG A 108 -14.70 5.67 0.25
N TRP A 109 -14.21 4.92 1.23
CA TRP A 109 -15.09 4.29 2.22
C TRP A 109 -15.50 5.31 3.28
N THR A 110 -16.80 5.61 3.35
CA THR A 110 -17.36 6.61 4.28
C THR A 110 -18.45 6.04 5.18
N THR A 111 -18.85 4.78 4.97
CA THR A 111 -19.94 4.13 5.72
C THR A 111 -19.61 3.85 7.19
N GLY A 112 -18.33 3.79 7.55
CA GLY A 112 -17.92 3.43 8.91
C GLY A 112 -17.81 1.91 9.09
N GLY A 113 -18.35 1.38 10.20
CA GLY A 113 -18.27 -0.05 10.52
C GLY A 113 -16.87 -0.52 10.96
N ALA A 114 -16.76 -1.82 11.25
CA ALA A 114 -15.54 -2.44 11.75
C ALA A 114 -14.35 -2.30 10.79
N VAL A 115 -14.56 -2.43 9.48
CA VAL A 115 -13.49 -2.26 8.47
C VAL A 115 -12.73 -0.94 8.59
N THR A 116 -13.40 0.14 9.01
CA THR A 116 -12.76 1.46 9.18
C THR A 116 -11.70 1.47 10.29
N ARG A 117 -11.78 0.54 11.25
CA ARG A 117 -10.85 0.44 12.37
C ARG A 117 -9.96 -0.80 12.31
N THR A 118 -10.41 -1.88 11.66
CA THR A 118 -9.61 -3.10 11.47
C THR A 118 -8.62 -2.97 10.30
N THR A 119 -8.83 -2.03 9.38
CA THR A 119 -7.88 -1.71 8.31
C THR A 119 -7.06 -0.49 8.70
N GLY A 120 -5.77 -0.50 8.38
CA GLY A 120 -4.87 0.60 8.73
C GLY A 120 -3.75 0.80 7.73
N ARG A 121 -3.06 1.93 7.89
CA ARG A 121 -1.87 2.27 7.13
C ARG A 121 -0.65 1.68 7.82
N VAL A 122 0.27 1.16 7.03
CA VAL A 122 1.57 0.64 7.48
C VAL A 122 2.63 1.64 7.10
N PHE A 123 3.55 1.91 8.02
CA PHE A 123 4.77 2.68 7.80
C PHE A 123 5.97 1.80 8.08
N MET A 124 6.97 1.85 7.21
CA MET A 124 8.15 1.00 7.33
C MET A 124 9.35 1.64 6.63
N THR A 125 10.55 1.20 6.98
CA THR A 125 11.77 1.63 6.31
C THR A 125 12.37 0.43 5.57
N LEU A 126 12.66 0.58 4.29
CA LEU A 126 13.39 -0.41 3.48
C LEU A 126 14.58 0.27 2.82
N ARG A 127 15.77 -0.32 2.96
CA ARG A 127 17.03 0.23 2.42
C ARG A 127 17.25 1.71 2.79
N GLY A 128 16.86 2.10 4.01
CA GLY A 128 16.99 3.47 4.52
C GLY A 128 15.93 4.47 4.03
N VAL A 129 14.93 4.02 3.25
CA VAL A 129 13.85 4.85 2.72
C VAL A 129 12.53 4.49 3.40
N ASP A 130 11.78 5.51 3.78
CA ASP A 130 10.49 5.37 4.45
C ASP A 130 9.36 5.15 3.43
N PHE A 131 8.61 4.06 3.60
CA PHE A 131 7.54 3.63 2.72
C PHE A 131 6.22 3.41 3.46
N VAL A 132 5.15 3.30 2.66
CA VAL A 132 3.79 3.01 3.13
C VAL A 132 3.16 1.82 2.41
N CYS A 133 2.35 1.10 3.17
CA CYS A 133 1.49 0.01 2.76
C CYS A 133 0.15 0.08 3.51
N SER A 134 -0.66 -0.95 3.39
CA SER A 134 -1.88 -1.19 4.15
C SER A 134 -1.83 -2.57 4.84
N ALA A 135 -2.66 -2.76 5.87
CA ALA A 135 -2.83 -4.05 6.52
C ALA A 135 -4.22 -4.16 7.17
N GLY A 136 -4.64 -5.39 7.47
CA GLY A 136 -5.88 -5.67 8.18
C GLY A 136 -5.67 -6.56 9.41
N THR A 137 -6.29 -6.23 10.54
CA THR A 137 -6.31 -7.09 11.74
C THR A 137 -7.18 -8.32 11.51
N VAL A 138 -6.67 -9.50 11.87
CA VAL A 138 -7.39 -10.78 11.80
C VAL A 138 -7.52 -11.41 13.16
N ARG A 139 -8.60 -12.16 13.39
CA ARG A 139 -8.76 -12.95 14.61
C ARG A 139 -7.55 -13.86 14.75
N SER A 140 -6.93 -13.85 15.93
CA SER A 140 -5.75 -14.66 16.24
C SER A 140 -5.71 -14.99 17.73
N ALA A 141 -5.09 -16.11 18.10
CA ALA A 141 -4.96 -16.53 19.49
C ALA A 141 -4.25 -15.49 20.38
N ASN A 142 -3.20 -14.84 19.86
CA ASN A 142 -2.47 -13.78 20.56
C ASN A 142 -3.10 -12.38 20.48
N ARG A 143 -4.21 -12.19 19.73
CA ARG A 143 -4.93 -10.91 19.54
C ARG A 143 -4.12 -9.77 18.89
N ASP A 144 -2.96 -10.08 18.34
CA ASP A 144 -1.98 -9.09 17.85
C ASP A 144 -1.61 -9.26 16.37
N VAL A 145 -2.34 -10.07 15.60
CA VAL A 145 -1.97 -10.34 14.20
C VAL A 145 -2.66 -9.38 13.23
N VAL A 146 -1.84 -8.82 12.33
CA VAL A 146 -2.29 -8.22 11.07
C VAL A 146 -1.75 -9.01 9.88
N VAL A 147 -2.53 -9.02 8.81
CA VAL A 147 -2.15 -9.53 7.49
C VAL A 147 -1.84 -8.36 6.57
N THR A 148 -0.77 -8.48 5.79
CA THR A 148 -0.30 -7.50 4.80
C THR A 148 0.43 -8.24 3.66
N ALA A 149 0.91 -7.54 2.64
CA ALA A 149 1.66 -8.18 1.56
C ALA A 149 3.07 -8.57 2.04
N GLY A 150 3.66 -9.59 1.44
CA GLY A 150 5.02 -10.03 1.74
C GLY A 150 6.04 -8.92 1.47
N HIS A 151 5.88 -8.19 0.36
CA HIS A 151 6.73 -7.05 0.02
C HIS A 151 6.62 -5.88 1.01
N CYS A 152 5.48 -5.75 1.71
CA CYS A 152 5.31 -4.78 2.81
C CYS A 152 6.03 -5.19 4.11
N VAL A 153 6.73 -6.32 4.12
CA VAL A 153 7.44 -6.85 5.30
C VAL A 153 8.90 -7.16 4.97
N LYS A 154 9.19 -7.48 3.71
CA LYS A 154 10.50 -7.89 3.24
C LYS A 154 10.66 -7.54 1.77
N ASP A 155 11.80 -6.95 1.43
CA ASP A 155 12.19 -6.59 0.07
C ASP A 155 12.56 -7.86 -0.74
N GLY A 156 11.54 -8.56 -1.22
CA GLY A 156 11.65 -9.84 -1.93
C GLY A 156 12.49 -10.86 -1.14
N THR A 157 13.60 -11.28 -1.71
CA THR A 157 14.57 -12.18 -1.07
C THR A 157 15.59 -11.46 -0.18
N GLY A 158 15.61 -10.13 -0.16
CA GLY A 158 16.58 -9.24 0.47
C GLY A 158 16.37 -8.92 1.95
N ALA A 159 16.34 -7.65 2.32
CA ALA A 159 16.26 -7.24 3.73
C ALA A 159 14.82 -7.30 4.28
N TRP A 160 14.68 -7.50 5.58
CA TRP A 160 13.42 -7.28 6.30
C TRP A 160 13.18 -5.79 6.50
N ALA A 161 11.92 -5.39 6.54
CA ALA A 161 11.54 -4.01 6.81
C ALA A 161 11.89 -3.59 8.24
N GLU A 162 12.44 -2.39 8.37
CA GLU A 162 12.75 -1.75 9.64
C GLU A 162 11.65 -0.76 10.04
N ASN A 163 11.67 -0.32 11.29
CA ASN A 163 10.72 0.65 11.85
C ASN A 163 9.24 0.32 11.60
N TRP A 164 8.90 -0.94 11.34
CA TRP A 164 7.57 -1.29 10.86
C TRP A 164 6.49 -1.00 11.91
N THR A 165 5.51 -0.17 11.54
CA THR A 165 4.45 0.33 12.42
C THR A 165 3.11 0.33 11.71
N PHE A 166 2.10 -0.28 12.35
CA PHE A 166 0.72 -0.30 11.91
C PHE A 166 -0.10 0.78 12.63
N VAL A 167 -0.91 1.52 11.87
CA VAL A 167 -1.82 2.55 12.39
C VAL A 167 -3.25 2.25 11.95
N PRO A 168 -4.05 1.58 12.79
CA PRO A 168 -5.42 1.23 12.46
C PRO A 168 -6.29 2.49 12.32
N GLY A 169 -7.16 2.49 11.32
CA GLY A 169 -8.09 3.59 11.07
C GLY A 169 -7.43 4.94 10.88
N TYR A 170 -6.25 4.98 10.25
CA TYR A 170 -5.54 6.22 9.86
C TYR A 170 -6.48 7.15 9.09
N ARG A 171 -6.37 8.46 9.36
CA ARG A 171 -7.21 9.51 8.74
C ARG A 171 -6.38 10.73 8.35
N GLU A 172 -7.02 11.58 7.57
CA GLU A 172 -6.57 12.90 7.15
C GLU A 172 -5.89 13.71 8.26
N GLY A 173 -4.84 14.45 7.88
CA GLY A 173 -4.04 15.24 8.81
C GLY A 173 -3.17 14.39 9.76
N GLY A 174 -2.99 13.10 9.45
CA GLY A 174 -2.19 12.18 10.25
C GLY A 174 -2.84 11.81 11.58
N ALA A 175 -4.16 11.69 11.60
CA ALA A 175 -4.90 11.27 12.78
C ALA A 175 -4.85 9.75 12.98
N GLU A 176 -4.64 9.35 14.23
CA GLU A 176 -4.30 7.97 14.63
C GLU A 176 -5.21 7.54 15.79
N PRO A 177 -6.53 7.42 15.54
CA PRO A 177 -7.55 7.36 16.59
C PRO A 177 -7.41 6.13 17.51
N TYR A 178 -6.70 5.09 17.07
CA TYR A 178 -6.52 3.83 17.81
C TYR A 178 -5.06 3.57 18.20
N GLY A 179 -4.19 4.57 18.08
CA GLY A 179 -2.77 4.46 18.41
C GLY A 179 -1.93 3.80 17.32
N ARG A 180 -0.73 3.37 17.70
CA ARG A 180 0.30 2.83 16.82
C ARG A 180 0.83 1.51 17.37
N TYR A 181 1.05 0.53 16.50
CA TYR A 181 1.48 -0.80 16.91
C TYR A 181 2.74 -1.17 16.14
N ALA A 182 3.86 -1.34 16.84
CA ALA A 182 5.11 -1.75 16.21
C ALA A 182 5.11 -3.26 15.93
N ALA A 183 5.90 -3.71 14.96
CA ALA A 183 6.14 -5.13 14.77
C ALA A 183 6.98 -5.72 15.92
N ARG A 184 6.48 -6.78 16.57
CA ARG A 184 7.27 -7.63 17.47
C ARG A 184 7.95 -8.75 16.68
N ARG A 185 7.15 -9.43 15.84
CA ARG A 185 7.59 -10.52 14.95
C ARG A 185 6.95 -10.36 13.58
N MET A 186 7.71 -10.68 12.56
CA MET A 186 7.31 -10.60 11.16
C MET A 186 7.43 -11.96 10.51
N PHE A 187 6.48 -12.30 9.66
CA PHE A 187 6.41 -13.57 8.98
C PHE A 187 6.12 -13.33 7.52
N VAL A 188 6.80 -14.07 6.65
CA VAL A 188 6.44 -14.17 5.23
C VAL A 188 6.37 -15.62 4.80
N ALA A 189 5.59 -15.90 3.76
CA ALA A 189 5.51 -17.23 3.18
C ALA A 189 6.90 -17.73 2.73
N GLY A 190 7.11 -19.05 2.81
CA GLY A 190 8.39 -19.67 2.43
C GLY A 190 8.79 -19.40 0.97
N PRO A 191 7.89 -19.61 -0.01
CA PRO A 191 8.16 -19.30 -1.42
C PRO A 191 8.52 -17.82 -1.65
N TRP A 192 7.75 -16.87 -1.07
CA TRP A 192 8.08 -15.45 -1.11
C TRP A 192 9.51 -15.16 -0.63
N SER A 193 9.87 -15.68 0.54
CA SER A 193 11.21 -15.43 1.10
C SER A 193 12.36 -15.97 0.25
N ARG A 194 12.15 -17.02 -0.54
CA ARG A 194 13.21 -17.72 -1.29
C ARG A 194 13.34 -17.24 -2.73
N SER A 195 12.23 -16.87 -3.35
CA SER A 195 12.19 -16.56 -4.78
C SER A 195 11.33 -15.36 -5.15
N ALA A 196 10.79 -14.61 -4.17
CA ALA A 196 9.82 -13.53 -4.40
C ALA A 196 8.66 -14.00 -5.29
N ASP A 197 8.13 -15.19 -4.99
CA ASP A 197 7.03 -15.80 -5.72
C ASP A 197 5.69 -15.11 -5.39
N ASP A 198 5.13 -14.41 -6.37
CA ASP A 198 3.94 -13.55 -6.23
C ASP A 198 2.70 -14.31 -5.77
N ASP A 199 2.58 -15.62 -6.10
CA ASP A 199 1.54 -16.53 -5.58
C ASP A 199 1.46 -16.55 -4.04
N TYR A 200 2.54 -16.13 -3.39
CA TYR A 200 2.74 -16.18 -1.96
C TYR A 200 3.19 -14.84 -1.37
N ASP A 201 2.92 -13.72 -2.05
CA ASP A 201 3.20 -12.36 -1.56
C ASP A 201 2.29 -11.97 -0.37
N VAL A 202 2.48 -12.67 0.73
CA VAL A 202 1.72 -12.52 1.97
C VAL A 202 2.68 -12.46 3.13
N GLY A 203 2.50 -11.42 3.93
CA GLY A 203 3.12 -11.18 5.21
C GLY A 203 2.11 -11.21 6.34
N MET A 204 2.56 -11.65 7.51
CA MET A 204 1.81 -11.53 8.75
C MET A 204 2.70 -10.93 9.82
N VAL A 205 2.16 -10.06 10.64
CA VAL A 205 2.93 -9.36 11.67
C VAL A 205 2.22 -9.52 13.00
N ALA A 206 2.94 -10.04 13.99
CA ALA A 206 2.53 -10.03 15.38
C ALA A 206 3.02 -8.72 16.01
N LEU A 207 2.08 -7.94 16.52
CA LEU A 207 2.29 -6.57 16.96
C LEU A 207 2.66 -6.47 18.44
N THR A 208 3.26 -5.35 18.82
CA THR A 208 3.33 -4.93 20.23
C THR A 208 1.95 -4.46 20.70
N THR A 209 1.76 -4.33 22.00
CA THR A 209 0.61 -3.58 22.55
C THR A 209 0.82 -2.07 22.40
N TRP A 210 -0.26 -1.31 22.43
CA TRP A 210 -0.24 0.15 22.55
C TRP A 210 -1.04 0.56 23.78
N ALA A 211 -0.41 1.34 24.68
CA ALA A 211 -1.00 1.67 25.98
C ALA A 211 -1.55 0.42 26.71
N ASP A 212 -0.72 -0.64 26.74
CA ASP A 212 -1.02 -1.95 27.33
C ASP A 212 -2.27 -2.67 26.77
N ARG A 213 -2.69 -2.29 25.57
CA ARG A 213 -3.83 -2.90 24.86
C ARG A 213 -3.39 -3.62 23.59
N HIS A 214 -3.92 -4.82 23.39
CA HIS A 214 -3.76 -5.57 22.14
C HIS A 214 -4.56 -4.92 21.02
N VAL A 215 -4.09 -5.07 19.77
CA VAL A 215 -4.75 -4.42 18.64
C VAL A 215 -6.20 -4.90 18.47
N ALA A 216 -6.45 -6.21 18.59
CA ALA A 216 -7.79 -6.75 18.42
C ALA A 216 -8.75 -6.30 19.53
N ASP A 217 -8.26 -6.02 20.74
CA ASP A 217 -9.08 -5.45 21.82
C ASP A 217 -9.42 -3.97 21.55
N ALA A 218 -8.55 -3.24 20.85
CA ALA A 218 -8.76 -1.84 20.53
C ALA A 218 -9.70 -1.63 19.34
N VAL A 219 -9.57 -2.45 18.28
CA VAL A 219 -10.27 -2.21 17.00
C VAL A 219 -11.15 -3.38 16.54
N GLY A 220 -11.09 -4.51 17.23
CA GLY A 220 -11.66 -5.76 16.76
C GLY A 220 -10.75 -6.44 15.73
N ALA A 221 -11.22 -7.56 15.16
CA ALA A 221 -10.45 -8.32 14.19
C ALA A 221 -11.38 -9.02 13.20
N GLN A 222 -11.05 -8.96 11.90
CA GLN A 222 -11.83 -9.63 10.86
C GLN A 222 -11.63 -11.15 10.96
N GLU A 223 -12.58 -11.92 10.45
CA GLU A 223 -12.32 -13.35 10.25
C GLU A 223 -11.29 -13.54 9.13
N ILE A 224 -10.64 -14.70 9.11
CA ILE A 224 -9.74 -15.12 8.02
C ILE A 224 -10.09 -16.54 7.61
N ALA A 225 -10.08 -16.81 6.30
CA ALA A 225 -10.31 -18.14 5.78
C ALA A 225 -9.28 -18.51 4.73
N PHE A 226 -9.07 -19.83 4.60
CA PHE A 226 -8.12 -20.44 3.70
C PHE A 226 -8.83 -21.49 2.85
N ASN A 227 -8.28 -21.77 1.67
CA ASN A 227 -8.83 -22.73 0.72
C ASN A 227 -10.30 -22.45 0.32
N THR A 228 -10.69 -21.18 0.27
CA THR A 228 -12.05 -20.77 -0.10
C THR A 228 -12.28 -20.89 -1.60
N GLY A 229 -13.54 -21.04 -2.02
CA GLY A 229 -13.88 -21.03 -3.46
C GLY A 229 -13.40 -19.77 -4.19
N ARG A 230 -13.02 -19.93 -5.45
CA ARG A 230 -12.54 -18.85 -6.33
C ARG A 230 -13.69 -18.12 -7.05
N GLY A 231 -13.42 -16.92 -7.58
CA GLY A 231 -14.35 -16.16 -8.44
C GLY A 231 -15.51 -15.46 -7.72
N GLY A 232 -15.52 -15.47 -6.38
CA GLY A 232 -16.56 -14.87 -5.55
C GLY A 232 -16.57 -13.33 -5.58
N GLN A 233 -17.57 -12.74 -4.93
CA GLN A 233 -17.61 -11.32 -4.66
C GLN A 233 -16.57 -10.97 -3.58
N ALA A 234 -15.76 -9.96 -3.83
CA ALA A 234 -14.77 -9.44 -2.89
C ALA A 234 -14.89 -7.93 -2.71
N PHE A 235 -14.41 -7.46 -1.57
CA PHE A 235 -14.26 -6.04 -1.22
C PHE A 235 -12.83 -5.80 -0.74
N GLY A 236 -12.03 -5.17 -1.57
CA GLY A 236 -10.62 -4.86 -1.28
C GLY A 236 -10.49 -3.46 -0.69
N PHE A 237 -9.85 -3.33 0.47
CA PHE A 237 -9.69 -2.06 1.17
C PHE A 237 -8.22 -1.67 1.28
N GLY A 238 -7.89 -0.38 1.26
CA GLY A 238 -6.52 0.07 1.48
C GLY A 238 -6.36 1.60 1.50
N TYR A 239 -5.13 2.04 1.67
CA TYR A 239 -4.70 3.44 1.70
C TYR A 239 -3.77 3.74 0.50
N PRO A 240 -4.32 3.81 -0.73
CA PRO A 240 -3.53 4.19 -1.91
C PRO A 240 -2.93 5.59 -1.72
N ALA A 241 -1.64 5.75 -2.00
CA ALA A 241 -0.83 6.93 -1.66
C ALA A 241 -0.11 7.54 -2.86
N ASP A 242 -0.40 7.07 -4.07
CA ASP A 242 0.08 7.64 -5.33
C ASP A 242 -1.09 8.32 -6.08
N PRO A 243 -0.89 9.46 -6.78
CA PRO A 243 -1.97 10.21 -7.41
C PRO A 243 -2.92 9.35 -8.26
N PRO A 244 -4.24 9.58 -8.18
CA PRO A 244 -4.90 10.74 -7.57
C PRO A 244 -5.13 10.63 -6.05
N TYR A 245 -4.60 9.60 -5.39
CA TYR A 245 -4.77 9.39 -3.96
C TYR A 245 -3.62 9.97 -3.14
N THR A 246 -3.90 10.29 -1.88
CA THR A 246 -2.93 10.89 -0.93
C THR A 246 -2.54 9.93 0.21
N GLY A 247 -3.19 8.77 0.31
CA GLY A 247 -3.02 7.81 1.40
C GLY A 247 -3.71 8.21 2.72
N GLU A 248 -4.47 9.31 2.72
CA GLU A 248 -5.14 9.82 3.93
C GLU A 248 -6.53 9.23 4.19
N HIS A 249 -7.07 8.51 3.21
CA HIS A 249 -8.41 7.97 3.26
C HIS A 249 -8.41 6.47 2.99
N LEU A 250 -9.29 5.77 3.70
CA LEU A 250 -9.62 4.40 3.37
C LEU A 250 -10.40 4.39 2.05
N VAL A 251 -9.88 3.68 1.06
CA VAL A 251 -10.48 3.47 -0.25
C VAL A 251 -10.85 1.99 -0.37
N TYR A 252 -11.88 1.70 -1.16
CA TYR A 252 -12.24 0.33 -1.47
C TYR A 252 -12.56 0.11 -2.95
N CYS A 253 -12.28 -1.11 -3.38
CA CYS A 253 -12.68 -1.72 -4.63
C CYS A 253 -13.66 -2.86 -4.32
N ALA A 254 -14.61 -3.12 -5.21
CA ALA A 254 -15.58 -4.19 -5.06
C ALA A 254 -15.92 -4.79 -6.42
N GLY A 255 -16.06 -6.11 -6.46
CA GLY A 255 -16.45 -6.83 -7.68
C GLY A 255 -16.26 -8.33 -7.56
N LYS A 256 -16.60 -9.03 -8.64
CA LYS A 256 -16.30 -10.45 -8.79
C LYS A 256 -14.83 -10.64 -9.12
N LEU A 257 -14.21 -11.58 -8.42
CA LEU A 257 -12.86 -12.02 -8.70
C LEU A 257 -12.79 -12.79 -10.02
N ARG A 258 -11.66 -12.70 -10.70
CA ARG A 258 -11.35 -13.42 -11.93
C ARG A 258 -9.97 -14.04 -11.82
N ASP A 259 -9.73 -15.14 -12.51
CA ASP A 259 -8.38 -15.70 -12.57
C ASP A 259 -7.43 -14.75 -13.33
N ASP A 260 -6.14 -14.85 -13.04
CA ASP A 260 -5.08 -14.18 -13.79
C ASP A 260 -5.15 -14.57 -15.28
N PRO A 261 -5.44 -13.63 -16.20
CA PRO A 261 -5.58 -13.93 -17.62
C PRO A 261 -4.25 -14.32 -18.27
N HIS A 262 -3.11 -13.99 -17.67
CA HIS A 262 -1.78 -14.37 -18.17
C HIS A 262 -1.35 -15.76 -17.69
N GLY A 263 -2.02 -16.32 -16.68
CA GLY A 263 -1.69 -17.61 -16.08
C GLY A 263 -0.28 -17.67 -15.49
N GLN A 264 0.31 -16.51 -15.14
CA GLN A 264 1.63 -16.44 -14.52
C GLN A 264 1.55 -16.71 -13.03
N THR A 265 0.38 -16.43 -12.44
CA THR A 265 0.07 -16.65 -11.04
C THR A 265 -1.23 -17.46 -10.89
N ARG A 266 -1.46 -18.01 -9.70
CA ARG A 266 -2.74 -18.53 -9.23
C ARG A 266 -3.55 -17.46 -8.49
N ASP A 267 -3.18 -16.19 -8.63
CA ASP A 267 -3.85 -15.08 -7.99
C ASP A 267 -5.20 -14.80 -8.62
N GLN A 268 -5.97 -13.94 -7.97
CA GLN A 268 -7.25 -13.49 -8.47
C GLN A 268 -7.23 -11.98 -8.69
N GLY A 269 -7.73 -11.55 -9.83
CA GLY A 269 -7.90 -10.15 -10.18
C GLY A 269 -9.21 -9.57 -9.66
N LEU A 270 -9.11 -8.38 -9.06
CA LEU A 270 -10.22 -7.50 -8.69
C LEU A 270 -10.11 -6.20 -9.48
N GLY A 271 -11.20 -5.79 -10.16
CA GLY A 271 -11.26 -4.48 -10.80
C GLY A 271 -11.04 -3.37 -9.78
N CYS A 272 -9.91 -2.67 -9.88
CA CYS A 272 -9.43 -1.77 -8.85
C CYS A 272 -8.37 -0.80 -9.37
N ASP A 273 -8.67 0.48 -9.31
CA ASP A 273 -7.83 1.64 -9.62
C ASP A 273 -7.04 2.15 -8.40
N MET A 274 -7.13 1.51 -7.23
CA MET A 274 -6.25 1.84 -6.11
C MET A 274 -4.78 1.76 -6.54
N THR A 275 -4.00 2.75 -6.14
CA THR A 275 -2.59 2.88 -6.49
C THR A 275 -1.68 2.35 -5.38
N ALA A 276 -0.38 2.48 -5.59
CA ALA A 276 0.67 2.08 -4.67
C ALA A 276 0.42 2.60 -3.24
N GLY A 277 0.75 1.81 -2.22
CA GLY A 277 0.39 2.05 -0.82
C GLY A 277 -0.90 1.34 -0.38
N SER A 278 -1.77 0.95 -1.33
CA SER A 278 -2.88 0.04 -1.04
C SER A 278 -2.45 -1.41 -0.80
N SER A 279 -1.21 -1.75 -1.14
CA SER A 279 -0.64 -3.09 -1.00
C SER A 279 -0.72 -3.61 0.44
N GLY A 280 -1.05 -4.89 0.59
CA GLY A 280 -1.38 -5.55 1.86
C GLY A 280 -2.77 -5.23 2.41
N GLY A 281 -3.51 -4.33 1.77
CA GLY A 281 -4.89 -4.01 2.14
C GLY A 281 -5.82 -5.23 2.00
N PRO A 282 -6.74 -5.47 2.96
CA PRO A 282 -7.47 -6.74 3.05
C PRO A 282 -8.56 -6.87 1.99
N TRP A 283 -8.72 -8.07 1.43
CA TRP A 283 -9.86 -8.42 0.59
C TRP A 283 -10.84 -9.30 1.37
N LEU A 284 -12.04 -8.77 1.57
CA LEU A 284 -13.08 -9.39 2.38
C LEU A 284 -14.16 -10.03 1.51
N SER A 285 -14.48 -11.28 1.82
CA SER A 285 -15.63 -12.02 1.32
C SER A 285 -16.76 -12.01 2.36
N GLY A 286 -18.01 -12.21 1.92
CA GLY A 286 -19.17 -12.17 2.82
C GLY A 286 -19.32 -10.85 3.58
N PHE A 287 -18.80 -9.76 3.01
CA PHE A 287 -18.68 -8.48 3.68
C PHE A 287 -20.06 -7.81 3.86
N ASP A 288 -20.39 -7.47 5.11
CA ASP A 288 -21.58 -6.72 5.47
C ASP A 288 -21.26 -5.23 5.55
N HIS A 289 -21.86 -4.47 4.64
CA HIS A 289 -21.71 -3.02 4.55
C HIS A 289 -22.17 -2.26 5.80
N ALA A 290 -23.15 -2.79 6.54
CA ALA A 290 -23.72 -2.13 7.71
C ALA A 290 -22.79 -2.27 8.92
N THR A 291 -22.27 -3.48 9.16
CA THR A 291 -21.42 -3.75 10.31
C THR A 291 -19.93 -3.55 10.03
N GLY A 292 -19.52 -3.65 8.76
CA GLY A 292 -18.13 -3.61 8.31
C GLY A 292 -17.34 -4.87 8.64
N TRP A 293 -18.02 -6.00 8.88
CA TRP A 293 -17.40 -7.31 9.09
C TRP A 293 -17.41 -8.14 7.82
N GLY A 294 -16.38 -8.97 7.67
CA GLY A 294 -16.28 -9.98 6.63
C GLY A 294 -15.16 -10.97 6.94
N THR A 295 -14.87 -11.82 5.95
CA THR A 295 -13.82 -12.83 6.05
C THR A 295 -12.71 -12.49 5.07
N MET A 296 -11.52 -12.24 5.58
CA MET A 296 -10.33 -12.02 4.76
C MET A 296 -9.93 -13.31 4.05
N THR A 297 -9.90 -13.24 2.72
CA THR A 297 -9.56 -14.39 1.85
C THR A 297 -8.43 -14.09 0.88
N SER A 298 -8.00 -12.83 0.82
CA SER A 298 -6.86 -12.35 0.04
C SER A 298 -6.45 -10.94 0.51
N LEU A 299 -5.53 -10.31 -0.21
CA LEU A 299 -5.06 -8.95 -0.01
C LEU A 299 -4.64 -8.33 -1.34
N SER A 300 -4.47 -7.00 -1.41
CA SER A 300 -3.89 -6.33 -2.58
C SER A 300 -2.39 -6.60 -2.64
N SER A 301 -1.89 -7.25 -3.69
CA SER A 301 -0.46 -7.51 -3.88
C SER A 301 0.13 -6.67 -5.00
N PHE A 302 -0.21 -6.97 -6.26
CA PHE A 302 0.45 -6.36 -7.42
C PHE A 302 -0.52 -5.97 -8.53
N LYS A 303 0.03 -5.28 -9.53
CA LYS A 303 -0.60 -5.02 -10.82
C LYS A 303 0.38 -5.33 -11.94
N TYR A 304 -0.12 -5.84 -13.07
CA TYR A 304 0.69 -5.91 -14.28
C TYR A 304 0.93 -4.52 -14.85
N SER A 305 2.09 -4.32 -15.48
CA SER A 305 2.45 -3.02 -16.07
C SER A 305 1.52 -2.59 -17.21
N ASP A 306 0.92 -3.54 -17.92
CA ASP A 306 -0.03 -3.34 -19.01
C ASP A 306 -1.50 -3.37 -18.56
N ASP A 307 -1.79 -3.74 -17.31
CA ASP A 307 -3.12 -3.66 -16.69
C ASP A 307 -3.10 -2.90 -15.36
N ARG A 308 -3.36 -1.60 -15.44
CA ARG A 308 -3.46 -0.74 -14.25
C ARG A 308 -4.83 -0.77 -13.57
N ARG A 309 -5.84 -1.44 -14.17
CA ARG A 309 -7.24 -1.44 -13.71
C ARG A 309 -7.61 -2.67 -12.90
N THR A 310 -6.71 -3.64 -12.81
CA THR A 310 -6.91 -4.84 -12.00
C THR A 310 -5.83 -4.88 -10.92
N MET A 311 -6.25 -5.06 -9.67
CA MET A 311 -5.37 -5.43 -8.57
C MET A 311 -5.41 -6.94 -8.43
N TYR A 312 -4.26 -7.59 -8.28
CA TYR A 312 -4.15 -9.02 -8.05
C TYR A 312 -3.86 -9.31 -6.59
N GLY A 313 -4.45 -10.41 -6.10
CA GLY A 313 -4.35 -10.84 -4.73
C GLY A 313 -4.04 -12.33 -4.61
N PRO A 314 -3.10 -12.72 -3.73
CA PRO A 314 -2.73 -14.11 -3.51
C PRO A 314 -3.90 -14.98 -3.07
N TYR A 315 -3.93 -16.21 -3.58
CA TYR A 315 -4.85 -17.22 -3.07
C TYR A 315 -4.39 -17.73 -1.69
N PHE A 316 -5.23 -17.59 -0.68
CA PHE A 316 -4.92 -18.04 0.68
C PHE A 316 -5.08 -19.57 0.81
N GLY A 317 -4.09 -20.31 0.28
CA GLY A 317 -4.00 -21.76 0.39
C GLY A 317 -3.33 -22.25 1.68
N ASP A 318 -2.97 -23.53 1.71
CA ASP A 318 -2.34 -24.18 2.87
C ASP A 318 -1.01 -23.56 3.32
N THR A 319 -0.22 -23.02 2.37
CA THR A 319 1.01 -22.28 2.70
C THR A 319 0.70 -21.05 3.54
N ILE A 320 -0.35 -20.30 3.20
CA ILE A 320 -0.75 -19.09 3.93
C ILE A 320 -1.42 -19.46 5.25
N LYS A 321 -2.17 -20.56 5.29
CA LYS A 321 -2.71 -21.12 6.54
C LYS A 321 -1.60 -21.50 7.54
N THR A 322 -0.53 -22.09 7.05
CA THR A 322 0.66 -22.43 7.86
C THR A 322 1.34 -21.16 8.38
N LEU A 323 1.44 -20.12 7.54
CA LEU A 323 1.96 -18.82 7.94
C LEU A 323 1.14 -18.19 9.08
N TYR A 324 -0.19 -18.22 8.94
CA TYR A 324 -1.14 -17.76 9.97
C TYR A 324 -0.97 -18.51 11.30
N THR A 325 -0.88 -19.83 11.24
CA THR A 325 -0.71 -20.67 12.43
C THR A 325 0.58 -20.34 13.19
N ALA A 326 1.64 -19.95 12.48
CA ALA A 326 2.88 -19.50 13.11
C ALA A 326 2.72 -18.11 13.74
N ALA A 327 2.11 -17.17 13.01
CA ALA A 327 1.93 -15.79 13.46
C ALA A 327 1.01 -15.65 14.69
N GLU A 328 -0.06 -16.45 14.78
CA GLU A 328 -1.01 -16.36 15.91
C GLU A 328 -0.46 -16.89 17.24
N ARG A 329 0.64 -17.64 17.20
CA ARG A 329 1.33 -18.21 18.39
C ARG A 329 2.48 -17.33 18.90
N ALA A 330 2.76 -16.23 18.22
CA ALA A 330 3.95 -15.39 18.38
C ALA A 330 3.78 -14.23 19.38
#